data_AF-L8LM14-F1
#
_entry.id   AF-L8LM14-F1
#
_cell.length_a   1.000
_cell.length_b   1.000
_cell.length_c   1.000
_cell.angle_alpha   90.00
_cell.angle_beta   90.00
_cell.angle_gamma   90.00
#
_symmetry.space_group_name_H-M   'P 1'
#
loop_
_entity.id
_entity.type
_entity.pdbx_description
1 polymer ?
#
loop_
_entity_poly.entity_id
_entity_poly.type
_entity_poly.pdbx_seq_one_letter_code
_entity_poly.pdbx_strand_id
1 'polypeptide(L)'
;MYAELKELLYDAEDHYLQSGEIENLRQQVDSLQQRLKIYKYLRDQEIEIFQAIADQLEGEITPEAILQWVAVLRYVAMGMLLNSFEFLHRRILEWLNSFIQAHDRVSLDSRIHQLLCDHLKKTLTPEQWRILQPFLFEVQTTILR
;
A
#
# COMPACT_ATOMS: atom_id res chain seq x y z
N MET A 1 -12.09 -1.79 6.94
CA MET A 1 -12.34 -1.43 8.36
C MET A 1 -11.55 -2.41 9.20
N TYR A 2 -10.85 -1.97 10.25
CA TYR A 2 -10.06 -2.87 11.11
C TYR A 2 -11.00 -3.79 11.88
N ALA A 3 -11.19 -5.02 11.37
CA ALA A 3 -12.09 -5.99 12.00
C ALA A 3 -11.65 -6.29 13.43
N GLU A 4 -10.35 -6.47 13.64
CA GLU A 4 -9.72 -6.82 14.92
C GLU A 4 -9.97 -5.74 16.00
N LEU A 5 -9.78 -4.46 15.68
CA LEU A 5 -10.08 -3.36 16.61
C LEU A 5 -11.57 -3.27 16.91
N LYS A 6 -12.42 -3.53 15.91
CA LYS A 6 -13.87 -3.44 16.07
C LYS A 6 -14.40 -4.57 16.96
N GLU A 7 -13.87 -5.78 16.81
CA GLU A 7 -14.19 -6.93 17.65
C GLU A 7 -13.83 -6.64 19.11
N LEU A 8 -12.61 -6.16 19.38
CA LEU A 8 -12.20 -5.80 20.74
C LEU A 8 -13.06 -4.70 21.38
N LEU A 9 -13.56 -3.74 20.58
CA LEU A 9 -14.48 -2.73 21.08
C LEU A 9 -15.87 -3.30 21.37
N TYR A 10 -16.35 -4.27 20.58
CA TYR A 10 -17.60 -4.97 20.87
C TYR A 10 -17.50 -5.84 22.11
N ASP A 11 -16.40 -6.57 22.29
CA ASP A 11 -16.17 -7.39 23.48
C ASP A 11 -16.15 -6.51 24.74
N ALA A 12 -15.58 -5.31 24.64
CA ALA A 12 -15.57 -4.31 25.71
C ALA A 12 -16.96 -3.79 26.12
N GLU A 13 -17.97 -3.91 25.24
CA GLU A 13 -19.37 -3.56 25.55
C GLU A 13 -20.05 -4.66 26.38
N ASP A 14 -19.71 -5.93 26.15
CA ASP A 14 -20.27 -7.08 26.88
C ASP A 14 -19.57 -7.28 28.24
N HIS A 15 -18.24 -7.16 28.28
CA HIS A 15 -17.45 -7.27 29.50
C HIS A 15 -16.24 -6.33 29.50
N TYR A 16 -15.68 -6.04 30.70
CA TYR A 16 -14.38 -5.39 30.76
C TYR A 16 -13.32 -6.28 30.11
N LEU A 17 -12.47 -5.70 29.26
CA LEU A 17 -11.37 -6.42 28.64
C LEU A 17 -10.42 -6.99 29.69
N GLN A 18 -10.08 -8.26 29.53
CA GLN A 18 -9.09 -8.98 30.31
C GLN A 18 -7.67 -8.55 29.90
N SER A 19 -6.67 -8.87 30.73
CA SER A 19 -5.28 -8.47 30.50
C SER A 19 -4.75 -8.85 29.11
N GLY A 20 -5.12 -10.03 28.59
CA GLY A 20 -4.71 -10.47 27.25
C GLY A 20 -5.38 -9.66 26.11
N GLU A 21 -6.63 -9.27 26.30
CA GLU A 21 -7.40 -8.48 25.31
C GLU A 21 -6.94 -7.02 25.31
N ILE A 22 -6.62 -6.46 26.48
CA ILE A 22 -5.99 -5.14 26.60
C ILE A 22 -4.64 -5.12 25.88
N GLU A 23 -3.84 -6.18 26.01
CA GLU A 23 -2.56 -6.29 25.33
C GLU A 23 -2.74 -6.39 23.80
N ASN A 24 -3.72 -7.18 23.33
CA ASN A 24 -4.08 -7.22 21.91
C ASN A 24 -4.51 -5.83 21.40
N LEU A 25 -5.39 -5.13 22.13
CA LEU A 25 -5.82 -3.78 21.77
C LEU A 25 -4.63 -2.82 21.63
N ARG A 26 -3.67 -2.88 22.56
CA ARG A 26 -2.45 -2.09 22.51
C ARG A 26 -1.64 -2.38 21.24
N GLN A 27 -1.43 -3.66 20.93
CA GLN A 27 -0.70 -4.08 19.73
C GLN A 27 -1.39 -3.58 18.44
N GLN A 28 -2.72 -3.60 18.40
CA GLN A 28 -3.47 -3.07 17.25
C GLN A 28 -3.32 -1.55 17.10
N VAL A 29 -3.36 -0.81 18.21
CA VAL A 29 -3.12 0.65 18.21
C VAL A 29 -1.70 0.98 17.78
N ASP A 30 -0.71 0.24 18.25
CA ASP A 30 0.69 0.43 17.87
C ASP A 30 0.92 0.13 16.37
N SER A 31 0.33 -0.97 15.87
CA SER A 31 0.31 -1.32 14.45
C SER A 31 -0.31 -0.21 13.60
N LEU A 32 -1.47 0.32 14.01
CA LEU A 32 -2.13 1.44 13.36
C LEU A 32 -1.24 2.68 13.32
N GLN A 33 -0.57 2.99 14.43
CA GLN A 33 0.35 4.13 14.50
C GLN A 33 1.49 3.99 13.48
N GLN A 34 2.08 2.79 13.35
CA GLN A 34 3.15 2.55 12.36
C GLN A 34 2.62 2.68 10.92
N ARG A 35 1.46 2.09 10.62
CA ARG A 35 0.82 2.20 9.31
C ARG A 35 0.49 3.65 8.95
N LEU A 36 0.03 4.44 9.92
CA LEU A 36 -0.23 5.87 9.72
C LEU A 36 1.04 6.66 9.41
N LYS A 37 2.17 6.33 10.05
CA LYS A 37 3.47 6.95 9.73
C LYS A 37 3.88 6.68 8.29
N ILE A 38 3.75 5.42 7.84
CA ILE A 38 4.05 5.03 6.45
C ILE A 38 3.11 5.75 5.48
N TYR A 39 1.81 5.76 5.76
CA TYR A 39 0.81 6.43 4.93
C TYR A 39 1.13 7.92 4.75
N LYS A 40 1.46 8.62 5.85
CA LYS A 40 1.87 10.03 5.81
C LYS A 40 3.12 10.23 4.98
N TYR A 41 4.14 9.40 5.19
CA TYR A 41 5.38 9.45 4.41
C TYR A 41 5.09 9.33 2.90
N LEU A 42 4.33 8.31 2.49
CA LEU A 42 3.98 8.09 1.07
C LEU A 42 3.22 9.28 0.48
N ARG A 43 2.28 9.86 1.23
CA ARG A 43 1.51 11.06 0.82
C ARG A 43 2.42 12.28 0.68
N ASP A 44 3.26 12.53 1.68
CA ASP A 44 4.08 13.74 1.77
C ASP A 44 5.27 13.70 0.80
N GLN A 45 5.65 12.51 0.33
CA GLN A 45 6.77 12.29 -0.59
C GLN A 45 6.32 11.79 -1.97
N GLU A 46 5.01 11.82 -2.26
CA GLU A 46 4.43 11.29 -3.50
C GLU A 46 5.14 11.86 -4.74
N ILE A 47 5.32 13.18 -4.79
CA ILE A 47 5.97 13.86 -5.90
C ILE A 47 7.43 13.43 -6.03
N GLU A 48 8.17 13.41 -4.92
CA GLU A 48 9.60 13.06 -4.93
C GLU A 48 9.84 11.60 -5.35
N ILE A 49 8.99 10.69 -4.88
CA ILE A 49 9.02 9.26 -5.26
C ILE A 49 8.84 9.11 -6.77
N PHE A 50 7.80 9.73 -7.34
CA PHE A 50 7.50 9.55 -8.76
C PHE A 50 8.41 10.36 -9.68
N GLN A 51 8.97 11.48 -9.22
CA GLN A 51 10.02 12.18 -9.95
C GLN A 51 11.27 11.31 -10.07
N ALA A 52 11.73 10.69 -8.97
CA ALA A 52 12.89 9.81 -8.99
C ALA A 52 12.71 8.56 -9.89
N ILE A 53 11.47 8.10 -10.08
CA ILE A 53 11.14 7.03 -11.02
C ILE A 53 11.15 7.57 -12.46
N ALA A 54 10.55 8.74 -12.70
CA ALA A 54 10.51 9.35 -14.02
C ALA A 54 11.92 9.67 -14.54
N ASP A 55 12.79 10.19 -13.68
CA ASP A 55 14.20 10.48 -14.00
C ASP A 55 15.00 9.22 -14.36
N GLN A 56 14.60 8.03 -13.89
CA GLN A 56 15.26 6.76 -14.24
C GLN A 56 14.71 6.11 -15.51
N LEU A 57 13.56 6.58 -15.99
CA LEU A 57 12.86 6.04 -17.16
C LEU A 57 12.85 7.05 -18.33
N GLU A 58 13.72 8.05 -18.32
CA GLU A 58 13.81 9.14 -19.30
C GLU A 58 13.34 8.75 -20.71
N GLY A 59 12.23 9.35 -21.16
CA GLY A 59 11.66 9.15 -22.51
C GLY A 59 10.83 7.87 -22.71
N GLU A 60 10.86 6.91 -21.77
CA GLU A 60 10.04 5.69 -21.80
C GLU A 60 8.70 5.87 -21.07
N ILE A 61 8.65 6.71 -20.04
CA ILE A 61 7.46 6.91 -19.20
C ILE A 61 6.57 8.04 -19.73
N THR A 62 5.25 7.78 -19.76
CA THR A 62 4.24 8.77 -20.14
C THR A 62 3.60 9.40 -18.90
N PRO A 63 3.11 10.65 -18.96
CA PRO A 63 2.36 11.26 -17.86
C PRO A 63 1.18 10.41 -17.39
N GLU A 64 0.49 9.73 -18.31
CA GLU A 64 -0.62 8.84 -18.00
C GLU A 64 -0.16 7.63 -17.17
N ALA A 65 1.00 7.05 -17.52
CA ALA A 65 1.58 5.94 -16.74
C ALA A 65 1.97 6.38 -15.32
N ILE A 66 2.52 7.60 -15.17
CA ILE A 66 2.81 8.17 -13.84
C ILE A 66 1.52 8.32 -13.03
N LEU A 67 0.49 8.94 -13.60
CA LEU A 67 -0.79 9.14 -12.90
C LEU A 67 -1.45 7.82 -12.49
N GLN A 68 -1.36 6.80 -13.34
CA GLN A 68 -1.84 5.46 -13.02
C GLN A 68 -1.09 4.87 -11.83
N TRP A 69 0.25 4.95 -11.81
CA TRP A 69 1.05 4.42 -10.71
C TRP A 69 0.94 5.24 -9.42
N VAL A 70 0.68 6.54 -9.50
CA VAL A 70 0.26 7.36 -8.35
C VAL A 70 -1.03 6.81 -7.76
N ALA A 71 -2.03 6.50 -8.60
CA ALA A 71 -3.28 5.89 -8.13
C ALA A 71 -3.04 4.52 -7.48
N VAL A 72 -2.19 3.67 -8.08
CA VAL A 72 -1.77 2.39 -7.51
C VAL A 72 -1.15 2.59 -6.12
N LEU A 73 -0.19 3.51 -5.97
CA LEU A 73 0.47 3.75 -4.68
C LEU A 73 -0.52 4.24 -3.63
N ARG A 74 -1.47 5.11 -4.00
CA ARG A 74 -2.53 5.58 -3.09
C ARG A 74 -3.41 4.43 -2.61
N TYR A 75 -3.81 3.52 -3.50
CA TYR A 75 -4.60 2.34 -3.10
C TYR A 75 -3.81 1.37 -2.23
N VAL A 76 -2.53 1.15 -2.53
CA VAL A 76 -1.61 0.38 -1.69
C VAL A 76 -1.51 1.00 -0.30
N ALA A 77 -1.30 2.31 -0.22
CA ALA A 77 -1.23 3.03 1.04
C ALA A 77 -2.55 2.93 1.83
N MET A 78 -3.70 2.99 1.16
CA MET A 78 -5.02 2.82 1.79
C MET A 78 -5.26 1.38 2.26
N GLY A 79 -4.98 0.37 1.44
CA GLY A 79 -5.10 -1.03 1.83
C GLY A 79 -4.20 -1.38 3.00
N MET A 80 -2.95 -0.88 2.97
CA MET A 80 -2.00 -1.00 4.06
C MET A 80 -2.49 -0.29 5.32
N LEU A 81 -2.98 0.95 5.19
CA LEU A 81 -3.53 1.69 6.31
C LEU A 81 -4.64 0.86 6.92
N LEU A 82 -5.70 0.54 6.17
CA LEU A 82 -6.88 -0.22 6.59
C LEU A 82 -6.61 -1.67 7.04
N ASN A 83 -5.36 -2.14 6.96
CA ASN A 83 -4.96 -3.52 7.18
C ASN A 83 -5.83 -4.53 6.40
N SER A 84 -6.11 -4.25 5.12
CA SER A 84 -7.05 -5.03 4.32
C SER A 84 -6.53 -5.26 2.91
N PHE A 85 -6.04 -6.48 2.64
CA PHE A 85 -5.71 -6.93 1.28
C PHE A 85 -6.96 -7.04 0.41
N GLU A 86 -8.10 -7.42 0.99
CA GLU A 86 -9.36 -7.49 0.27
C GLU A 86 -9.77 -6.14 -0.32
N PHE A 87 -9.62 -5.06 0.45
CA PHE A 87 -9.86 -3.71 -0.06
C PHE A 87 -8.98 -3.42 -1.28
N LEU A 88 -7.68 -3.72 -1.17
CA LEU A 88 -6.71 -3.48 -2.24
C LEU A 88 -7.06 -4.32 -3.48
N HIS A 89 -7.33 -5.61 -3.30
CA HIS A 89 -7.65 -6.55 -4.35
C HIS A 89 -8.92 -6.13 -5.12
N ARG A 90 -9.99 -5.77 -4.40
CA ARG A 90 -11.23 -5.23 -5.02
C ARG A 90 -10.94 -3.97 -5.82
N ARG A 91 -10.18 -3.02 -5.28
CA ARG A 91 -9.84 -1.76 -5.99
C ARG A 91 -8.99 -2.00 -7.23
N ILE A 92 -8.02 -2.91 -7.16
CA ILE A 92 -7.20 -3.29 -8.32
C ILE A 92 -8.08 -3.95 -9.39
N LEU A 93 -8.91 -4.92 -9.01
CA LEU A 93 -9.75 -5.64 -9.96
C LEU A 93 -10.85 -4.78 -10.59
N GLU A 94 -11.48 -3.89 -9.82
CA GLU A 94 -12.58 -3.05 -10.30
C GLU A 94 -12.06 -1.86 -11.13
N TRP A 95 -10.97 -1.24 -10.69
CA TRP A 95 -10.50 0.02 -11.26
C TRP A 95 -9.34 -0.18 -12.23
N LEU A 96 -8.31 -0.94 -11.84
CA LEU A 96 -7.08 -1.09 -12.64
C LEU A 96 -7.25 -2.00 -13.86
N ASN A 97 -8.11 -3.03 -13.80
CA ASN A 97 -8.39 -3.89 -14.97
C ASN A 97 -8.93 -3.13 -16.18
N SER A 98 -9.57 -1.97 -15.98
CA SER A 98 -10.03 -1.13 -17.10
C SER A 98 -8.89 -0.34 -17.77
N PHE A 99 -7.75 -0.16 -17.10
CA PHE A 99 -6.56 0.54 -17.63
C PHE A 99 -5.49 -0.41 -18.20
N ILE A 100 -5.38 -1.65 -17.67
CA ILE A 100 -4.30 -2.60 -18.02
C ILE A 100 -4.56 -3.37 -19.32
N GLN A 101 -5.75 -3.27 -19.94
CA GLN A 101 -6.07 -3.99 -21.18
C GLN A 101 -5.22 -3.59 -22.41
N ALA A 102 -4.36 -2.58 -22.31
CA ALA A 102 -3.31 -2.36 -23.29
C ALA A 102 -2.11 -3.30 -22.99
N HIS A 103 -2.15 -4.51 -23.53
CA HIS A 103 -1.11 -5.55 -23.40
C HIS A 103 0.34 -5.08 -23.69
N ASP A 104 0.52 -3.92 -24.32
CA ASP A 104 1.81 -3.36 -24.70
C ASP A 104 2.59 -2.65 -23.56
N ARG A 105 2.09 -2.64 -22.31
CA ARG A 105 2.71 -1.87 -21.20
C ARG A 105 3.25 -2.67 -20.02
N VAL A 106 3.13 -4.00 -20.03
CA VAL A 106 3.55 -4.88 -18.91
C VAL A 106 5.03 -4.71 -18.55
N SER A 107 5.91 -4.52 -19.55
CA SER A 107 7.35 -4.32 -19.33
C SER A 107 7.64 -2.99 -18.62
N LEU A 108 7.00 -1.90 -19.04
CA LEU A 108 7.13 -0.58 -18.43
C LEU A 108 6.57 -0.60 -17.00
N ASP A 109 5.38 -1.16 -16.81
CA ASP A 109 4.74 -1.24 -15.50
C ASP A 109 5.55 -2.10 -14.52
N SER A 110 6.14 -3.20 -14.99
CA SER A 110 7.05 -4.02 -14.17
C SER A 110 8.30 -3.24 -13.74
N ARG A 111 8.86 -2.42 -14.64
CA ARG A 111 10.03 -1.59 -14.35
C ARG A 111 9.69 -0.46 -13.38
N ILE A 112 8.53 0.18 -13.53
CA ILE A 112 8.02 1.18 -12.58
C ILE A 112 7.82 0.56 -11.20
N HIS A 113 7.19 -0.62 -11.11
CA HIS A 113 7.01 -1.35 -9.85
C HIS A 113 8.33 -1.64 -9.14
N GLN A 114 9.31 -2.13 -9.90
CA GLN A 114 10.64 -2.43 -9.37
C GLN A 114 11.32 -1.17 -8.84
N LEU A 115 11.34 -0.09 -9.62
CA LEU A 115 11.94 1.19 -9.22
C LEU A 115 11.25 1.78 -7.98
N LEU A 116 9.93 1.65 -7.90
CA LEU A 116 9.16 2.05 -6.73
C LEU A 116 9.55 1.24 -5.50
N CYS A 117 9.65 -0.09 -5.61
CA CYS A 117 10.07 -0.95 -4.51
C CYS A 117 11.51 -0.64 -4.07
N ASP A 118 12.43 -0.45 -5.00
CA ASP A 118 13.83 -0.13 -4.72
C ASP A 118 13.97 1.23 -4.04
N HIS A 119 13.22 2.23 -4.48
CA HIS A 119 13.18 3.55 -3.86
C HIS A 119 12.64 3.45 -2.42
N LEU A 120 11.47 2.87 -2.24
CA LEU A 120 10.80 2.77 -0.93
C LEU A 120 11.60 1.93 0.06
N LYS A 121 12.27 0.86 -0.38
CA LYS A 121 13.13 0.04 0.48
C LYS A 121 14.38 0.81 0.97
N LYS A 122 14.86 1.79 0.21
CA LYS A 122 15.99 2.65 0.61
C LYS A 122 15.57 3.76 1.57
N THR A 123 14.35 4.26 1.45
CA THR A 123 13.89 5.42 2.23
C THR A 123 13.12 5.05 3.49
N LEU A 124 12.41 3.91 3.50
CA LEU A 124 11.72 3.39 4.67
C LEU A 124 12.66 2.61 5.58
N THR A 125 12.34 2.58 6.88
CA THR A 125 13.04 1.67 7.79
C THR A 125 12.72 0.20 7.44
N PRO A 126 13.56 -0.77 7.86
CA PRO A 126 13.27 -2.19 7.62
C PRO A 126 11.90 -2.64 8.15
N GLU A 127 11.47 -2.09 9.29
CA GLU A 127 10.17 -2.39 9.89
C GLU A 127 9.02 -1.82 9.05
N GLN A 128 9.14 -0.56 8.60
CA GLN A 128 8.15 0.07 7.75
C GLN A 128 8.03 -0.63 6.40
N TRP A 129 9.16 -1.01 5.81
CA TRP A 129 9.20 -1.81 4.59
C TRP A 129 8.50 -3.15 4.77
N ARG A 130 8.74 -3.86 5.88
CA ARG A 130 8.08 -5.15 6.18
C ARG A 130 6.55 -5.01 6.25
N ILE A 131 6.03 -3.87 6.70
CA ILE A 131 4.59 -3.58 6.75
C ILE A 131 4.03 -3.28 5.35
N LEU A 132 4.75 -2.52 4.53
CA LEU A 132 4.28 -2.06 3.22
C LEU A 132 4.45 -3.09 2.10
N GLN A 133 5.58 -3.82 2.09
CA GLN A 133 5.99 -4.74 1.02
C GLN A 133 4.88 -5.73 0.61
N PRO A 134 4.16 -6.39 1.54
CA PRO A 134 3.12 -7.34 1.16
C PRO A 134 2.03 -6.73 0.26
N PHE A 135 1.66 -5.47 0.49
CA PHE A 135 0.64 -4.78 -0.30
C PHE A 135 1.17 -4.41 -1.70
N LEU A 136 2.45 -4.02 -1.81
CA LEU A 136 3.10 -3.82 -3.11
C LEU A 136 3.24 -5.11 -3.92
N PHE A 137 3.48 -6.23 -3.23
CA PHE A 137 3.57 -7.54 -3.87
C PHE A 137 2.21 -7.99 -4.44
N GLU A 138 1.11 -7.74 -3.72
CA GLU A 138 -0.25 -8.05 -4.20
C GLU A 138 -0.60 -7.32 -5.50
N VAL A 139 -0.08 -6.10 -5.68
CA VAL A 139 -0.21 -5.35 -6.94
C VAL A 139 0.50 -6.08 -8.07
N GLN A 140 1.74 -6.50 -7.86
CA GLN A 140 2.53 -7.23 -8.86
C GLN A 140 1.84 -8.53 -9.28
N THR A 141 1.36 -9.32 -8.31
CA THR A 141 0.71 -10.60 -8.60
C THR A 141 -0.66 -10.46 -9.25
N THR A 142 -1.28 -9.28 -9.21
CA THR A 142 -2.63 -9.07 -9.78
C THR A 142 -2.58 -8.35 -11.13
N ILE A 143 -1.66 -7.40 -11.30
CA ILE A 143 -1.59 -6.48 -12.45
C ILE A 143 -0.53 -6.90 -13.47
N LEU A 144 0.59 -7.46 -13.02
CA LEU A 144 1.77 -7.76 -13.84
C LEU A 144 1.86 -9.25 -14.21
N ARG A 145 0.71 -9.93 -14.35
CA ARG A 145 0.65 -11.33 -14.81
C ARG A 145 0.68 -11.44 -16.32
#